data_AF-A0A7X8N4M3-F1
#
_entry.id   AF-A0A7X8N4M3-F1
#
_cell.length_a   1.000
_cell.length_b   1.000
_cell.length_c   1.000
_cell.angle_alpha   90.00
_cell.angle_beta   90.00
_cell.angle_gamma   90.00
#
_symmetry.space_group_name_H-M   'P 1'
#
loop_
_entity.id
_entity.type
_entity.pdbx_description
1 polymer ?
#
loop_
_entity_poly.entity_id
_entity_poly.type
_entity_poly.pdbx_seq_one_letter_code
_entity_poly.pdbx_strand_id
1 'polypeptide(L)'
;MKRFILVAWNVVTGLFVLLLTLWLAGPGISETETSQYNLWYLLILGIWIIGLGLQFKNKYKAMGIILTLFPLMFYLVITFRAIVY
;
A
#
# COMPACT_ATOMS: atom_id res chain seq x y z
N MET A 1 -13.76 12.66 11.00
CA MET A 1 -12.38 13.10 10.66
C MET A 1 -12.43 14.45 9.97
N LYS A 2 -11.63 15.43 10.45
CA LYS A 2 -11.39 16.68 9.73
C LYS A 2 -10.72 16.34 8.39
N ARG A 3 -11.05 17.08 7.32
CA ARG A 3 -10.54 16.80 5.95
C ARG A 3 -9.01 16.74 5.89
N PHE A 4 -8.34 17.60 6.66
CA PHE A 4 -6.89 17.60 6.83
C PHE A 4 -6.33 16.28 7.39
N ILE A 5 -6.97 15.72 8.42
CA ILE A 5 -6.54 14.47 9.05
C ILE A 5 -6.63 13.31 8.04
N LEU A 6 -7.69 13.28 7.23
CA LEU A 6 -7.86 12.24 6.21
C LEU A 6 -6.78 12.34 5.12
N VAL A 7 -6.44 13.56 4.69
CA VAL A 7 -5.36 13.76 3.72
C VAL A 7 -4.01 13.36 4.31
N ALA A 8 -3.67 13.82 5.52
CA ALA A 8 -2.43 13.44 6.18
C ALA A 8 -2.31 11.92 6.36
N TRP A 9 -3.41 11.27 6.76
CA TRP A 9 -3.49 9.81 6.88
C TRP A 9 -3.22 9.09 5.56
N ASN A 10 -3.83 9.55 4.46
CA ASN A 10 -3.64 8.96 3.14
C ASN A 10 -2.22 9.21 2.61
N VAL A 11 -1.59 10.34 2.93
CA VAL A 11 -0.18 10.57 2.56
C VAL A 11 0.73 9.58 3.28
N VAL A 12 0.57 9.42 4.59
CA VAL A 12 1.42 8.50 5.38
C VAL A 12 1.21 7.05 4.93
N THR A 13 -0.05 6.60 4.85
CA THR A 13 -0.36 5.22 4.42
C THR A 13 -0.01 4.98 2.95
N GLY A 14 -0.19 5.99 2.09
CA GLY A 14 0.16 5.93 0.68
C GLY A 14 1.66 5.81 0.44
N LEU A 15 2.47 6.63 1.13
CA LEU A 15 3.92 6.51 1.06
C LEU A 15 4.40 5.14 1.53
N PHE A 16 3.86 4.63 2.63
CA PHE A 16 4.20 3.29 3.13
C PHE A 16 3.87 2.18 2.13
N VAL A 17 2.63 2.17 1.60
CA VAL A 17 2.18 1.18 0.61
C VAL A 17 2.96 1.29 -0.69
N LEU A 18 3.24 2.50 -1.16
CA LEU A 18 3.98 2.74 -2.41
C LEU A 18 5.43 2.25 -2.31
N LEU A 19 6.15 2.65 -1.25
CA LEU A 19 7.55 2.28 -1.08
C LEU A 19 7.72 0.76 -0.95
N LEU A 20 6.87 0.09 -0.16
CA LEU A 20 6.91 -1.35 -0.02
C LEU A 20 6.50 -2.08 -1.29
N THR A 21 5.50 -1.56 -2.02
CA THR A 21 5.14 -2.15 -3.31
C THR A 21 6.30 -2.10 -4.29
N LEU A 22 6.96 -0.94 -4.43
CA LEU A 22 8.09 -0.80 -5.35
C LEU A 22 9.26 -1.68 -4.94
N TRP A 23 9.54 -1.76 -3.63
CA TRP A 23 10.59 -2.62 -3.08
C TRP A 23 10.35 -4.10 -3.38
N LEU A 24 9.12 -4.59 -3.17
CA LEU A 24 8.78 -6.00 -3.33
C LEU A 24 8.47 -6.39 -4.79
N ALA A 25 8.04 -5.43 -5.62
CA ALA A 25 7.81 -5.66 -7.04
C ALA A 25 9.10 -5.65 -7.86
N GLY A 26 10.07 -4.82 -7.47
CA GLY A 26 11.37 -4.72 -8.10
C GLY A 26 12.27 -5.92 -7.80
N PRO A 27 13.41 -6.05 -8.50
CA PRO A 27 14.36 -7.15 -8.33
C PRO A 27 15.15 -7.11 -7.01
N GLY A 28 14.77 -6.22 -6.08
CA GLY A 28 15.51 -5.92 -4.86
C GLY A 28 16.93 -5.40 -5.14
N ILE A 29 17.72 -5.32 -4.07
CA ILE A 29 19.18 -5.19 -4.16
C ILE A 29 19.72 -6.61 -4.15
N SER A 30 19.90 -7.22 -5.33
CA SER A 30 20.53 -8.54 -5.46
C SER A 30 21.70 -8.47 -6.43
N GLU A 31 22.77 -9.22 -6.12
CA GLU A 31 23.96 -9.33 -6.96
C GLU A 31 23.80 -10.39 -8.07
N THR A 32 22.58 -10.94 -8.23
CA THR A 32 22.29 -11.94 -9.26
C THR A 32 22.07 -11.29 -10.63
N GLU A 33 22.69 -11.86 -11.66
CA GLU A 33 22.62 -11.34 -13.04
C GLU A 33 21.20 -11.31 -13.63
N THR A 34 20.28 -12.10 -13.07
CA THR A 34 18.88 -12.16 -13.50
C THR A 34 18.00 -11.29 -12.63
N SER A 35 17.52 -10.16 -13.18
CA SER A 35 16.48 -9.36 -12.52
C SER A 35 15.16 -10.12 -12.46
N GLN A 36 14.72 -10.49 -11.26
CA GLN A 36 13.45 -11.17 -11.06
C GLN A 36 12.39 -10.19 -10.54
N TYR A 37 11.42 -9.86 -11.38
CA TYR A 37 10.34 -8.93 -11.02
C TYR A 37 9.12 -9.69 -10.50
N ASN A 38 8.51 -9.19 -9.42
CA ASN A 38 7.28 -9.74 -8.88
C ASN A 38 6.13 -8.72 -8.99
N LEU A 39 5.62 -8.57 -10.21
CA LEU A 39 4.60 -7.57 -10.53
C LEU A 39 3.26 -7.77 -9.80
N TRP A 40 3.05 -8.92 -9.12
CA TRP A 40 1.85 -9.17 -8.32
C TRP A 40 1.63 -8.11 -7.23
N TYR A 41 2.69 -7.54 -6.67
CA TYR A 41 2.58 -6.48 -5.66
C TYR A 41 1.96 -5.18 -6.22
N LEU A 42 2.03 -4.94 -7.53
CA LEU A 42 1.37 -3.77 -8.15
C LEU A 42 -0.15 -3.84 -8.03
N LEU A 43 -0.75 -5.03 -7.95
CA LEU A 43 -2.19 -5.17 -7.72
C LEU A 43 -2.59 -4.61 -6.34
N ILE A 44 -1.71 -4.76 -5.34
CA ILE A 44 -1.95 -4.24 -3.99
C ILE A 44 -1.96 -2.70 -4.00
N LEU A 45 -1.03 -2.09 -4.73
CA LEU A 45 -1.04 -0.64 -4.97
C LEU A 45 -2.31 -0.20 -5.73
N GLY A 46 -2.75 -0.99 -6.71
CA GLY A 46 -4.01 -0.76 -7.42
C GLY A 46 -5.22 -0.73 -6.48
N ILE A 47 -5.33 -1.69 -5.56
CA ILE A 47 -6.40 -1.74 -4.54
C ILE A 47 -6.35 -0.47 -3.67
N TRP A 48 -5.16 -0.03 -3.28
CA TRP A 48 -5.00 1.18 -2.48
C TRP A 48 -5.48 2.43 -3.24
N ILE A 49 -5.09 2.59 -4.50
CA ILE A 49 -5.50 3.72 -5.35
C ILE A 49 -7.02 3.75 -5.55
N ILE A 50 -7.64 2.59 -5.77
CA ILE A 50 -9.11 2.47 -5.88
C ILE A 50 -9.77 2.91 -4.56
N GLY A 51 -9.26 2.41 -3.42
CA GLY A 51 -9.73 2.82 -2.10
C GLY A 51 -9.62 4.33 -1.90
N LEU A 52 -8.47 4.92 -2.24
CA LEU A 52 -8.23 6.36 -2.15
C LEU A 52 -9.27 7.15 -2.96
N GLY A 53 -9.51 6.77 -4.21
CA GLY A 53 -10.51 7.43 -5.07
C GLY A 53 -11.93 7.33 -4.51
N LEU A 54 -12.28 6.19 -3.91
CA LEU A 54 -13.60 5.99 -3.30
C LEU A 54 -13.80 6.82 -2.02
N GLN A 55 -12.74 7.07 -1.25
CA GLN A 55 -12.83 7.86 -0.01
C GLN A 55 -13.33 9.30 -0.24
N PHE A 56 -13.03 9.89 -1.41
CA PHE A 56 -13.46 11.25 -1.74
C PHE A 56 -14.93 11.33 -2.17
N LYS A 57 -15.58 10.20 -2.44
CA LYS A 57 -17.01 10.14 -2.76
C LYS A 57 -17.80 9.92 -1.47
N ASN A 58 -18.67 10.86 -1.11
CA ASN A 58 -19.39 10.83 0.17
C ASN A 58 -20.19 9.51 0.39
N LYS A 59 -20.78 8.97 -0.68
CA LYS A 59 -21.50 7.68 -0.68
C LYS A 59 -20.61 6.47 -0.37
N TYR A 60 -19.34 6.50 -0.79
CA TYR A 60 -18.42 5.37 -0.69
C TYR A 60 -17.28 5.59 0.30
N LYS A 61 -17.37 6.65 1.10
CA LYS A 61 -16.27 7.10 1.98
C LYS A 61 -15.80 5.99 2.92
N ALA A 62 -16.73 5.31 3.60
CA ALA A 62 -16.41 4.23 4.52
C ALA A 62 -15.75 3.04 3.79
N MET A 63 -16.28 2.66 2.63
CA MET A 63 -15.74 1.58 1.80
C MET A 63 -14.33 1.90 1.30
N GLY A 64 -14.10 3.14 0.87
CA GLY A 64 -12.78 3.62 0.49
C GLY A 64 -11.77 3.53 1.65
N ILE A 65 -12.18 3.86 2.88
CA ILE A 65 -11.33 3.73 4.07
C ILE A 65 -10.94 2.28 4.31
N ILE A 66 -11.91 1.36 4.25
CA ILE A 66 -11.66 -0.07 4.41
C ILE A 66 -10.71 -0.59 3.33
N LEU A 67 -10.94 -0.20 2.08
CA LEU A 67 -10.09 -0.59 0.95
C LEU A 67 -8.66 -0.07 1.07
N THR A 68 -8.45 1.17 1.56
CA THR A 68 -7.08 1.69 1.79
C THR A 68 -6.38 1.03 2.98
N LEU A 69 -7.13 0.55 3.98
CA LEU A 69 -6.57 -0.14 5.14
C LEU A 69 -6.09 -1.55 4.81
N PHE A 70 -6.71 -2.22 3.84
CA PHE A 70 -6.34 -3.59 3.46
C PHE A 70 -4.86 -3.72 3.00
N PRO A 71 -4.37 -2.93 2.03
CA PRO A 71 -2.95 -2.89 1.65
C PRO A 71 -2.02 -2.54 2.81
N LEU A 72 -2.40 -1.58 3.65
CA LEU A 72 -1.63 -1.18 4.81
C LEU A 72 -1.43 -2.36 5.78
N MET A 73 -2.51 -3.04 6.14
CA MET A 73 -2.49 -4.18 7.05
C MET A 73 -1.70 -5.35 6.47
N PHE A 74 -1.88 -5.65 5.18
CA PHE A 74 -1.12 -6.69 4.49
C PHE A 74 0.39 -6.46 4.62
N TYR A 75 0.84 -5.24 4.32
CA TYR A 75 2.26 -4.91 4.42
C TYR A 75 2.76 -4.86 5.86
N LEU A 76 1.96 -4.37 6.82
CA LEU A 76 2.32 -4.43 8.24
C LEU A 76 2.58 -5.86 8.71
N VAL A 77 1.75 -6.83 8.31
CA VAL A 77 1.95 -8.25 8.67
C VAL A 77 3.25 -8.79 8.08
N ILE A 78 3.53 -8.49 6.80
CA ILE A 78 4.77 -8.95 6.15
C ILE A 78 6.00 -8.33 6.82
N THR A 79 6.00 -7.01 7.03
CA THR A 79 7.11 -6.31 7.68
C THR A 79 7.33 -6.82 9.10
N PHE A 80 6.26 -7.02 9.87
CA PHE A 80 6.37 -7.55 11.23
C PHE A 80 6.94 -8.98 11.22
N ARG A 81 6.48 -9.85 10.32
CA ARG A 81 7.04 -11.20 10.17
C ARG A 81 8.52 -11.16 9.81
N ALA A 82 8.94 -10.26 8.94
CA ALA A 82 10.34 -10.13 8.53
C ALA A 82 11.27 -9.53 9.61
N ILE A 83 10.72 -8.90 10.65
CA ILE A 83 11.50 -8.35 11.77
C ILE A 83 11.60 -9.36 12.92
N VAL A 84 10.55 -10.15 13.14
CA VAL A 84 10.46 -11.10 14.26
C VAL A 84 11.13 -12.44 13.97
N TYR A 85 11.17 -12.85 12.70
CA TYR A 85 11.92 -14.02 12.22
C TYR A 85 13.24 -13.60 11.60
#